data_AF-A0A6P5ZVV8-F1
#
_entry.id   AF-A0A6P5ZVV8-F1
#
_cell.length_a   1.000
_cell.length_b   1.000
_cell.length_c   1.000
_cell.angle_alpha   90.00
_cell.angle_beta   90.00
_cell.angle_gamma   90.00
#
_symmetry.space_group_name_H-M   'P 1'
#
loop_
_entity.id
_entity.type
_entity.pdbx_description
1 polymer ?
#
loop_
_entity_poly.entity_id
_entity_poly.type
_entity_poly.pdbx_seq_one_letter_code
_entity_poly.pdbx_strand_id
1 'polypeptide(L)'
;MAPGKTRSIVCSARNFFQFTVPGPAWWQVIPRWYEHWISNKVYDGDMIVLQGQEKIFLSKSMDSSEDVNKQYTKLTFTPTQADRFVLAFRNWLMRHGNSQPEWHSTSVQQPLPSTVLSKRQMLDKFEQHTLTCSSCKQAYTSFQTWQKILIGQQSHFARQRAFLPTSSSGLF
;
A
#
# COMPACT_ATOMS: atom_id res chain seq x y z
N MET A 1 6.34 -13.35 -12.74
CA MET A 1 6.76 -12.03 -12.20
C MET A 1 8.21 -11.78 -12.56
N ALA A 2 8.67 -10.52 -12.56
CA ALA A 2 10.02 -10.11 -12.93
C ALA A 2 10.73 -9.48 -11.72
N PRO A 3 12.07 -9.38 -11.70
CA PRO A 3 12.79 -8.63 -10.67
C PRO A 3 12.22 -7.21 -10.49
N GLY A 4 12.10 -6.77 -9.23
CA GLY A 4 11.52 -5.45 -8.87
C GLY A 4 10.01 -5.33 -9.06
N LYS A 5 9.33 -6.37 -9.56
CA LYS A 5 7.87 -6.40 -9.70
C LYS A 5 7.28 -7.48 -8.80
N THR A 6 6.47 -7.05 -7.84
CA THR A 6 5.76 -7.93 -6.91
C THR A 6 4.28 -7.54 -6.87
N ARG A 7 3.39 -8.54 -6.73
CA ARG A 7 1.97 -8.34 -6.52
C ARG A 7 1.60 -9.00 -5.21
N SER A 8 1.33 -8.18 -4.21
CA SER A 8 0.79 -8.66 -2.94
C SER A 8 -0.69 -8.98 -3.09
N ILE A 9 -1.11 -10.15 -2.60
CA ILE A 9 -2.52 -10.54 -2.50
C ILE A 9 -2.77 -10.81 -1.03
N VAL A 10 -3.61 -9.99 -0.42
CA VAL A 10 -4.02 -10.14 0.98
C VAL A 10 -5.43 -10.65 1.04
N CYS A 11 -5.61 -11.77 1.72
CA CYS A 11 -6.94 -12.29 2.03
C CYS A 11 -7.38 -11.74 3.39
N SER A 12 -8.46 -10.96 3.41
CA SER A 12 -9.00 -10.41 4.66
C SER A 12 -9.43 -11.54 5.60
N ALA A 13 -9.09 -11.37 6.88
CA ALA A 13 -9.60 -12.14 8.02
C ALA A 13 -11.13 -12.26 8.00
N ARG A 14 -11.85 -11.26 7.46
CA ARG A 14 -13.30 -11.28 7.25
C ARG A 14 -13.79 -12.51 6.47
N ASN A 15 -12.98 -13.05 5.57
CA ASN A 15 -13.35 -14.23 4.78
C ASN A 15 -13.25 -15.54 5.60
N PHE A 16 -12.58 -15.52 6.76
CA PHE A 16 -12.29 -16.72 7.57
C PHE A 16 -12.90 -16.67 8.99
N PHE A 17 -12.98 -15.47 9.59
CA PHE A 17 -13.44 -15.29 10.97
C PHE A 17 -14.92 -14.91 11.06
N GLN A 18 -15.79 -15.61 10.34
CA GLN A 18 -17.24 -15.47 10.54
C GLN A 18 -17.68 -15.98 11.94
N PHE A 19 -16.87 -16.82 12.59
CA PHE A 19 -17.27 -17.60 13.77
C PHE A 19 -16.69 -17.14 15.13
N THR A 20 -15.76 -16.17 15.18
CA THR A 20 -15.00 -15.86 16.42
C THR A 20 -15.29 -14.49 17.05
N VAL A 21 -16.17 -13.69 16.43
CA VAL A 21 -16.45 -12.32 16.87
C VAL A 21 -17.95 -12.22 17.15
N PRO A 22 -18.37 -11.67 18.31
CA PRO A 22 -19.76 -11.78 18.76
C PRO A 22 -20.71 -10.97 17.87
N GLY A 23 -21.77 -11.63 17.41
CA GLY A 23 -22.89 -11.01 16.69
C GLY A 23 -22.87 -11.24 15.17
N PRO A 24 -24.05 -11.34 14.52
CA PRO A 24 -24.18 -11.78 13.13
C PRO A 24 -23.78 -10.73 12.07
N ALA A 25 -23.25 -9.56 12.46
CA ALA A 25 -23.12 -8.42 11.55
C ALA A 25 -21.97 -7.45 11.87
N TRP A 26 -21.01 -7.77 12.74
CA TRP A 26 -19.91 -6.83 13.06
C TRP A 26 -19.10 -6.44 11.80
N TRP A 27 -18.97 -7.35 10.83
CA TRP A 27 -18.38 -7.08 9.52
C TRP A 27 -19.24 -6.15 8.64
N GLN A 28 -20.52 -5.96 8.92
CA GLN A 28 -21.37 -5.03 8.14
C GLN A 28 -21.10 -3.57 8.50
N VAL A 29 -20.60 -3.30 9.72
CA VAL A 29 -20.33 -1.94 10.19
C VAL A 29 -19.08 -1.36 9.53
N ILE A 30 -18.05 -2.18 9.36
CA ILE A 30 -16.81 -1.75 8.71
C ILE A 30 -16.91 -2.08 7.21
N PRO A 31 -16.88 -1.11 6.29
CA PRO A 31 -16.95 -1.42 4.87
C PRO A 31 -15.62 -2.02 4.39
N ARG A 32 -15.68 -2.92 3.41
CA ARG A 32 -14.49 -3.64 2.88
C ARG A 32 -13.37 -2.71 2.42
N TRP A 33 -13.70 -1.60 1.77
CA TRP A 33 -12.72 -0.61 1.30
C TRP A 33 -11.91 0.00 2.46
N TYR A 34 -12.49 0.08 3.67
CA TYR A 34 -11.82 0.64 4.84
C TYR A 34 -10.77 -0.33 5.40
N GLU A 35 -11.07 -1.64 5.44
CA GLU A 35 -10.07 -2.67 5.78
C GLU A 35 -8.90 -2.67 4.80
N HIS A 36 -9.20 -2.52 3.51
CA HIS A 36 -8.17 -2.40 2.48
C HIS A 36 -7.34 -1.14 2.69
N TRP A 37 -7.96 0.00 3.01
CA TRP A 37 -7.25 1.24 3.30
C TRP A 37 -6.28 1.11 4.48
N ILE A 38 -6.69 0.44 5.56
CA ILE A 38 -5.80 0.14 6.70
C ILE A 38 -4.61 -0.72 6.24
N SER A 39 -4.87 -1.78 5.47
CA SER A 39 -3.83 -2.66 4.95
C SER A 39 -2.84 -1.92 4.05
N ASN A 40 -3.34 -1.03 3.18
CA ASN A 40 -2.51 -0.21 2.30
C ASN A 40 -1.61 0.77 3.08
N LYS A 41 -2.00 1.25 4.27
CA LYS A 41 -1.11 2.08 5.10
C LYS A 41 0.12 1.34 5.56
N VAL A 42 0.00 0.05 5.88
CA VAL A 42 1.16 -0.80 6.23
C VAL A 42 2.08 -0.91 5.03
N TYR A 43 1.51 -1.17 3.84
CA TYR A 43 2.29 -1.21 2.60
C TYR A 43 2.99 0.10 2.27
N ASP A 44 2.37 1.26 2.50
CA ASP A 44 3.02 2.55 2.31
C ASP A 44 4.28 2.70 3.18
N GLY A 45 4.22 2.22 4.43
CA GLY A 45 5.34 2.24 5.36
C GLY A 45 6.50 1.36 4.90
N ASP A 46 6.17 0.13 4.50
CA ASP A 46 7.17 -0.85 4.04
C ASP A 46 7.78 -0.46 2.70
N MET A 47 7.00 0.15 1.79
CA MET A 47 7.46 0.49 0.43
C MET A 47 8.70 1.38 0.44
N ILE A 48 8.76 2.37 1.34
CA ILE A 48 9.91 3.27 1.45
C ILE A 48 11.16 2.51 1.92
N VAL A 49 11.00 1.61 2.90
CA VAL A 49 12.09 0.81 3.45
C VAL A 49 12.60 -0.17 2.39
N LEU A 50 11.70 -0.87 1.71
CA LEU A 50 12.02 -1.82 0.64
C LEU A 50 12.73 -1.11 -0.52
N GLN A 51 12.28 0.08 -0.92
CA GLN A 51 12.97 0.85 -1.95
C GLN A 51 14.40 1.22 -1.53
N GLY A 52 14.59 1.65 -0.28
CA GLY A 52 15.92 1.99 0.24
C GLY A 52 16.85 0.78 0.23
N GLN A 53 16.36 -0.38 0.68
CA GLN A 53 17.11 -1.64 0.65
C GLN A 53 17.46 -2.06 -0.78
N GLU A 54 16.52 -1.96 -1.72
CA GLU A 54 16.75 -2.31 -3.13
C GLU A 54 17.84 -1.41 -3.75
N LYS A 55 17.83 -0.10 -3.49
CA LYS A 55 18.89 0.82 -3.94
C LYS A 55 20.27 0.45 -3.40
N ILE A 56 20.36 0.09 -2.13
CA ILE A 56 21.63 -0.32 -1.49
C ILE A 56 22.13 -1.64 -2.09
N PHE A 57 21.24 -2.62 -2.30
CA PHE A 57 21.63 -3.87 -2.93
C PHE A 57 22.07 -3.68 -4.38
N LEU A 58 21.41 -2.79 -5.11
CA LEU A 58 21.81 -2.47 -6.48
C LEU A 58 23.17 -1.80 -6.56
N SER A 59 23.43 -0.80 -5.72
CA SER A 59 24.75 -0.14 -5.74
C SER A 59 25.87 -1.14 -5.48
N LYS A 60 25.69 -2.03 -4.49
CA LYS A 60 26.68 -3.06 -4.17
C LYS A 60 26.84 -4.13 -5.26
N SER A 61 25.78 -4.43 -6.01
CA SER A 61 25.84 -5.32 -7.18
C SER A 61 26.61 -4.70 -8.35
N MET A 62 26.64 -3.37 -8.47
CA MET A 62 27.41 -2.69 -9.51
C MET A 62 28.88 -2.54 -9.11
N ASP A 63 29.16 -2.34 -7.81
CA ASP A 63 30.50 -2.14 -7.28
C ASP A 63 31.29 -3.45 -7.12
N SER A 64 30.61 -4.60 -7.05
CA SER A 64 31.23 -5.92 -6.87
C SER A 64 30.71 -6.91 -7.91
N SER A 65 31.58 -7.71 -8.53
CA SER A 65 31.19 -8.78 -9.46
C SER A 65 30.54 -9.99 -8.77
N GLU A 66 30.31 -9.88 -7.46
CA GLU A 66 29.85 -10.96 -6.60
C GLU A 66 28.32 -10.94 -6.47
N ASP A 67 27.71 -12.13 -6.42
CA ASP A 67 26.27 -12.30 -6.29
C ASP A 67 25.76 -11.76 -4.94
N VAL A 68 24.90 -10.74 -4.98
CA VAL A 68 24.25 -10.11 -3.83
C VAL A 68 23.56 -11.13 -2.94
N ASN A 69 22.94 -12.18 -3.52
CA ASN A 69 22.22 -13.18 -2.74
C ASN A 69 23.18 -14.03 -1.89
N LYS A 70 24.39 -14.30 -2.40
CA LYS A 70 25.43 -15.02 -1.64
C LYS A 70 26.02 -14.16 -0.52
N GLN A 71 26.07 -12.85 -0.72
CA GLN A 71 26.60 -11.91 0.28
C GLN A 71 25.55 -11.36 1.24
N TYR A 72 24.29 -11.78 1.16
CA TYR A 72 23.18 -11.17 1.90
C TYR A 72 23.50 -10.91 3.38
N THR A 73 24.04 -11.90 4.10
CA THR A 73 24.42 -11.80 5.52
C THR A 73 25.50 -10.75 5.80
N LYS A 74 26.40 -10.48 4.85
CA LYS A 74 27.42 -9.42 4.94
C LYS A 74 26.81 -8.05 4.63
N LEU A 75 25.78 -8.00 3.78
CA LEU A 75 25.13 -6.76 3.37
C LEU A 75 24.09 -6.28 4.38
N THR A 76 23.46 -7.20 5.11
CA THR A 76 22.41 -6.90 6.10
C THR A 76 22.90 -7.15 7.52
N PHE A 77 22.85 -6.13 8.36
CA PHE A 77 23.16 -6.25 9.77
C PHE A 77 21.98 -6.89 10.53
N THR A 78 22.19 -8.10 11.06
CA THR A 78 21.18 -8.91 11.77
C THR A 78 21.75 -9.38 13.12
N PRO A 79 21.98 -8.46 14.08
CA PRO A 79 22.83 -8.72 15.24
C PRO A 79 22.12 -9.45 16.38
N THR A 80 20.79 -9.55 16.36
CA THR A 80 20.02 -10.00 17.53
C THR A 80 19.55 -11.43 17.40
N GLN A 81 19.20 -12.05 18.54
CA GLN A 81 18.60 -13.38 18.55
C GLN A 81 17.22 -13.42 17.87
N ALA A 82 16.53 -12.28 17.75
CA ALA A 82 15.25 -12.17 17.04
C ALA A 82 15.43 -12.38 15.52
N ASP A 83 16.62 -12.11 14.98
CA ASP A 83 16.91 -12.22 13.55
C ASP A 83 17.20 -13.66 13.09
N ARG A 84 17.29 -14.62 14.02
CA ARG A 84 17.63 -16.03 13.73
C ARG A 84 16.76 -16.63 12.64
N PHE A 85 15.45 -16.33 12.65
CA PHE A 85 14.54 -16.85 11.65
C PHE A 85 14.83 -16.30 10.25
N VAL A 86 15.19 -15.01 10.15
CA VAL A 86 15.58 -14.38 8.88
C VAL A 86 16.80 -15.08 8.30
N LEU A 87 17.83 -15.33 9.13
CA LEU A 87 19.04 -16.04 8.71
C LEU A 87 18.75 -17.49 8.32
N ALA A 88 17.94 -18.21 9.10
CA ALA A 88 17.54 -19.58 8.80
C ALA A 88 16.79 -19.66 7.46
N PHE A 89 15.85 -18.74 7.23
CA PHE A 89 15.11 -18.65 5.97
C PHE A 89 16.02 -18.35 4.79
N ARG A 90 16.98 -17.42 4.94
CA ARG A 90 17.95 -17.10 3.88
C ARG A 90 18.85 -18.28 3.55
N ASN A 91 19.34 -19.00 4.56
CA ASN A 91 20.12 -20.22 4.37
C ASN A 91 19.30 -21.31 3.66
N TRP A 92 18.03 -21.47 4.02
CA TRP A 92 17.12 -22.39 3.34
C TRP A 92 16.93 -21.99 1.87
N LEU A 93 16.69 -20.71 1.58
CA LEU A 93 16.51 -20.20 0.22
C LEU A 93 17.76 -20.41 -0.65
N MET A 94 18.95 -20.20 -0.09
CA MET A 94 20.22 -20.47 -0.80
C MET A 94 20.38 -21.95 -1.16
N ARG A 95 20.02 -22.85 -0.25
CA ARG A 95 20.18 -24.30 -0.43
C ARG A 95 19.12 -24.94 -1.31
N HIS A 96 17.88 -24.45 -1.23
CA HIS A 96 16.72 -25.13 -1.82
C HIS A 96 15.99 -24.30 -2.88
N GLY A 97 16.22 -22.99 -2.96
CA GLY A 97 15.54 -22.09 -3.90
C GLY A 97 16.50 -21.33 -4.80
N ASN A 98 17.63 -21.93 -5.19
CA ASN A 98 18.63 -21.33 -6.08
C ASN A 98 19.08 -19.91 -5.66
N SER A 99 19.05 -19.61 -4.35
CA SER A 99 19.36 -18.28 -3.78
C SER A 99 18.43 -17.13 -4.18
N GLN A 100 17.43 -17.35 -5.04
CA GLN A 100 16.51 -16.30 -5.49
C GLN A 100 15.17 -16.88 -5.98
N PRO A 101 14.07 -16.10 -5.95
CA PRO A 101 12.82 -16.52 -6.56
C PRO A 101 12.99 -16.87 -8.05
N GLU A 102 12.26 -17.87 -8.52
CA GLU A 102 12.21 -18.19 -9.95
C GLU A 102 11.37 -17.15 -10.69
N TRP A 103 12.06 -16.22 -11.36
CA TRP A 103 11.42 -15.18 -12.16
C TRP A 103 11.00 -15.76 -13.52
N HIS A 104 9.74 -15.60 -13.89
CA HIS A 104 9.19 -16.07 -15.18
C HIS A 104 9.73 -15.30 -16.41
N SER A 105 10.40 -14.17 -16.21
CA SER A 105 10.93 -13.34 -17.29
C SER A 105 12.40 -13.00 -17.05
N THR A 106 13.25 -13.32 -18.02
CA THR A 106 14.71 -13.09 -18.02
C THR A 106 15.11 -11.63 -18.28
N SER A 107 14.21 -10.66 -18.06
CA SER A 107 14.50 -9.25 -18.35
C SER A 107 15.36 -8.64 -17.23
N VAL A 108 16.65 -8.97 -17.25
CA VAL A 108 17.70 -8.34 -16.41
C VAL A 108 17.97 -6.90 -16.88
N GLN A 109 17.54 -6.51 -18.09
CA GLN A 109 17.88 -5.21 -18.68
C GLN A 109 16.96 -4.03 -18.33
N GLN A 110 15.87 -4.21 -17.59
CA GLN A 110 15.00 -3.08 -17.24
C GLN A 110 15.40 -2.50 -15.87
N PRO A 111 15.57 -1.18 -15.76
CA PRO A 111 15.89 -0.56 -14.48
C PRO A 111 14.76 -0.84 -13.49
N LEU A 112 15.14 -1.25 -12.28
CA LEU A 112 14.19 -1.64 -11.26
C LEU A 112 13.32 -0.43 -10.87
N PRO A 113 12.03 -0.63 -10.54
CA PRO A 113 11.13 0.48 -10.23
C PRO A 113 11.66 1.41 -9.13
N SER A 114 12.42 0.87 -8.16
CA SER A 114 13.04 1.67 -7.10
C SER A 114 14.07 2.68 -7.56
N THR A 115 14.73 2.48 -8.71
CA THR A 115 15.73 3.43 -9.23
C THR A 115 15.11 4.52 -10.10
N VAL A 116 13.92 4.28 -10.66
CA VAL A 116 13.26 5.18 -11.61
C VAL A 116 12.11 5.96 -10.98
N LEU A 117 11.34 5.35 -10.08
CA LEU A 117 10.14 5.95 -9.54
C LEU A 117 10.45 6.95 -8.42
N SER A 118 9.81 8.11 -8.49
CA SER A 118 9.79 9.07 -7.39
C SER A 118 8.99 8.54 -6.20
N LYS A 119 9.29 9.03 -4.98
CA LYS A 119 8.53 8.72 -3.76
C LYS A 119 7.02 8.90 -3.96
N ARG A 120 6.61 9.94 -4.68
CA ARG A 120 5.19 10.20 -4.97
C ARG A 120 4.56 9.08 -5.80
N GLN A 121 5.24 8.63 -6.84
CA GLN A 121 4.74 7.55 -7.71
C GLN A 121 4.66 6.20 -6.97
N MET A 122 5.62 5.88 -6.11
CA MET A 122 5.57 4.63 -5.33
C MET A 122 4.60 4.66 -4.15
N LEU A 123 4.13 5.83 -3.72
CA LEU A 123 3.12 5.95 -2.67
C LEU A 123 1.74 6.32 -3.23
N ASP A 124 1.59 6.26 -4.57
CA ASP A 124 0.33 6.51 -5.24
C ASP A 124 -0.60 5.30 -5.12
N LYS A 125 -1.28 5.24 -3.99
CA LYS A 125 -2.32 4.23 -3.71
C LYS A 125 -3.44 4.23 -4.73
N PHE A 126 -3.71 5.36 -5.37
CA PHE A 126 -4.81 5.44 -6.33
C PHE A 126 -4.51 4.55 -7.54
N GLU A 127 -3.33 4.73 -8.13
CA GLU A 127 -2.83 3.92 -9.24
C GLU A 127 -2.58 2.46 -8.83
N GLN A 128 -1.95 2.24 -7.67
CA GLN A 128 -1.55 0.89 -7.24
C GLN A 128 -2.72 0.00 -6.85
N HIS A 129 -3.78 0.58 -6.29
CA HIS A 129 -4.85 -0.20 -5.67
C HIS A 129 -6.25 0.29 -6.04
N THR A 130 -6.55 1.58 -5.87
CA THR A 130 -7.93 2.07 -6.02
C THR A 130 -8.49 1.84 -7.42
N LEU A 131 -7.70 2.02 -8.48
CA LEU A 131 -8.16 1.81 -9.86
C LEU A 131 -8.49 0.36 -10.19
N THR A 132 -7.79 -0.59 -9.56
CA THR A 132 -7.90 -2.03 -9.86
C THR A 132 -8.82 -2.78 -8.89
N CYS A 133 -9.01 -2.28 -7.67
CA CYS A 133 -9.88 -2.87 -6.66
C CYS A 133 -11.32 -2.36 -6.81
N SER A 134 -12.27 -3.27 -7.10
CA SER A 134 -13.68 -2.92 -7.25
C SER A 134 -14.28 -2.21 -6.03
N SER A 135 -14.00 -2.70 -4.82
CA SER A 135 -14.53 -2.13 -3.58
C SER A 135 -14.00 -0.72 -3.31
N CYS A 136 -12.70 -0.50 -3.48
CA CYS A 136 -12.07 0.81 -3.27
C CYS A 136 -12.46 1.80 -4.37
N LYS A 137 -12.56 1.35 -5.62
CA LYS A 137 -13.02 2.16 -6.76
C LYS A 137 -14.45 2.65 -6.54
N GLN A 138 -15.35 1.77 -6.11
CA GLN A 138 -16.74 2.12 -5.82
C GLN A 138 -16.85 3.12 -4.66
N ALA A 139 -16.05 2.94 -3.61
CA ALA A 139 -16.01 3.88 -2.49
C ALA A 139 -15.54 5.28 -2.95
N TYR A 140 -14.48 5.32 -3.76
CA TYR A 140 -13.95 6.56 -4.33
C TYR A 140 -14.98 7.31 -5.17
N THR A 141 -15.66 6.65 -6.11
CA THR A 141 -16.69 7.29 -6.95
C THR A 141 -17.90 7.75 -6.13
N SER A 142 -18.28 6.99 -5.09
CA SER A 142 -19.33 7.38 -4.16
C SER A 142 -18.94 8.65 -3.40
N PHE A 143 -17.73 8.71 -2.84
CA PHE A 143 -17.25 9.91 -2.13
C PHE A 143 -17.17 11.14 -3.04
N GLN A 144 -16.73 10.99 -4.29
CA GLN A 144 -16.74 12.09 -5.25
C GLN A 144 -18.15 12.60 -5.54
N THR A 145 -19.12 11.70 -5.67
CA THR A 145 -20.52 12.06 -5.88
C THR A 145 -21.07 12.82 -4.68
N TRP A 146 -20.88 12.29 -3.48
CA TRP A 146 -21.32 12.94 -2.23
C TRP A 146 -20.66 14.31 -2.02
N GLN A 147 -19.36 14.43 -2.30
CA GLN A 147 -18.66 15.71 -2.21
C GLN A 147 -19.31 16.77 -3.10
N LYS A 148 -19.64 16.43 -4.35
CA LYS A 148 -20.31 17.35 -5.29
C LYS A 148 -21.71 17.74 -4.79
N ILE A 149 -22.48 16.77 -4.29
CA ILE A 149 -23.82 17.02 -3.74
C ILE A 149 -23.73 17.97 -2.55
N LEU A 150 -22.85 17.71 -1.59
CA LEU A 150 -22.72 18.52 -0.37
C LEU A 150 -22.23 19.94 -0.68
N ILE A 151 -21.27 20.10 -1.58
CA ILE A 151 -20.82 21.44 -2.04
C ILE A 151 -21.96 22.19 -2.73
N GLY A 152 -22.75 21.50 -3.56
CA GLY A 152 -23.92 22.06 -4.22
C GLY A 152 -24.99 22.53 -3.22
N GLN A 153 -25.30 21.70 -2.22
CA GLN A 153 -26.25 22.03 -1.14
C GLN A 153 -25.77 23.24 -0.32
N GLN A 154 -24.49 23.27 0.05
CA GLN A 154 -23.91 24.39 0.79
C GLN A 154 -23.99 25.70 -0.01
N SER A 155 -23.70 25.64 -1.32
CA SER A 155 -23.79 26.81 -2.21
C SER A 155 -25.23 27.31 -2.35
N HIS A 156 -26.20 26.39 -2.46
CA HIS A 156 -27.62 26.73 -2.52
C HIS A 156 -28.11 27.36 -1.20
N PHE A 157 -27.75 26.79 -0.06
CA PHE A 157 -28.11 27.32 1.25
C PHE A 157 -27.47 28.70 1.53
N ALA A 158 -26.20 28.89 1.16
CA ALA A 158 -25.53 30.18 1.25
C ALA A 158 -26.22 31.25 0.39
N ARG A 159 -26.62 30.90 -0.85
CA ARG A 159 -27.38 31.79 -1.73
C ARG A 159 -28.73 32.15 -1.12
N GLN A 160 -29.50 31.19 -0.60
CA GLN A 160 -30.79 31.46 0.04
C GLN A 160 -30.67 32.42 1.24
N ARG A 161 -29.64 32.26 2.08
CA ARG A 161 -29.39 33.17 3.20
C ARG A 161 -29.04 34.60 2.77
N ALA A 162 -28.34 34.77 1.64
CA ALA A 162 -28.04 36.10 1.11
C ALA A 162 -29.29 36.84 0.60
N PHE A 163 -30.38 36.12 0.29
CA PHE A 163 -31.65 36.69 -0.18
C PHE A 163 -32.70 36.84 0.93
N LEU A 164 -32.44 36.40 2.16
CA LEU A 164 -33.32 36.67 3.29
C LEU A 164 -33.07 38.10 3.80
N PRO A 165 -34.11 38.96 3.89
CA PRO A 165 -33.93 40.28 4.46
C PRO A 165 -33.53 40.13 5.93
N THR A 166 -32.47 40.82 6.34
CA THR A 166 -32.15 41.00 7.77
C THR A 166 -33.34 41.72 8.40
N SER A 167 -34.20 41.01 9.15
CA SER A 167 -35.25 41.69 9.91
C SER A 167 -34.56 42.52 10.98
N SER A 168 -34.47 43.82 10.75
CA SER A 168 -34.12 44.80 11.78
C SER A 168 -35.26 44.81 12.79
N SER A 169 -35.15 44.01 13.85
CA SER A 169 -35.96 44.15 15.05
C SER A 169 -35.48 45.43 15.77
N GLY A 170 -35.98 46.58 15.34
CA GLY A 170 -35.92 47.81 16.13
C GLY A 170 -36.81 47.63 17.35
N LEU A 171 -36.20 47.45 18.51
CA LEU A 171 -36.87 47.57 19.80
C LEU A 171 -36.94 49.07 20.14
N PHE A 172 -38.16 49.58 20.27
CA PHE A 172 -38.49 50.79 21.00
C PHE A 172 -38.33 50.56 22.51
#